data_AF-A0A1G4V534-F1
#
_entry.id   AF-A0A1G4V534-F1
#
_cell.length_a   1.000
_cell.length_b   1.000
_cell.length_c   1.000
_cell.angle_alpha   90.00
_cell.angle_beta   90.00
_cell.angle_gamma   90.00
#
_symmetry.space_group_name_H-M   'P 1'
#
loop_
_entity.id
_entity.type
_entity.pdbx_description
1 polymer ?
#
loop_
_entity_poly.entity_id
_entity_poly.type
_entity_poly.pdbx_seq_one_letter_code
_entity_poly.pdbx_strand_id
1 'polypeptide(L)'
;MFENEYIAFTGDTGDFDLLQNDYKLAELAQLFPNVNSILIPKKAEYNLKNYVSKALLKEIDPDTNIAVEKCLLVLSNFASTYYTENKWKPLSSAVLHEQTKSNDNTFVYTKILDVLKTGTKTGAFIEVMTNGDGEETYIVGEKSKQYRLTETYLKAKLKEYLIQDEEIIRRRNKSYLKQLKEANKNPICANLFDVYPDIDLPTSKELLAIGKQLVKKGYTTKKGKRLTMRNKHDNSYWKDYQNRSFVEDNIELFEFLTKRGYMIPTIGDERSGGRIVDSFTLMPAWIRNEITISGKKLSECDYCTLHPNIAMTLYGGRQKFLTHEYVAEMSHMDVKDVKLAHLSFFNMKLEHMKNTRLYNHYNTLGAEMLYGMYHDKKEHGYKITSKRMFAVEVAIMTDVIKHLNSIGIFVLYVYDALLCEEKDKPVVIETMNRIILEHGVKTTVKVKDETSAEIEVVSAIEDRVTKADNEETITDIIYLKRLTIEEYFKRFRIKYGSHITESSLDIHYKVLSKHYTFVDEIPDEHKSGCVVETNIDGVFGKINIFK
;
A
#
# COMPACT_ATOMS: atom_id res chain seq x y z
N MET A 1 6.48 -31.56 -15.03
CA MET A 1 7.06 -31.69 -16.38
C MET A 1 6.23 -30.78 -17.28
N PHE A 2 6.58 -29.50 -17.33
CA PHE A 2 5.99 -28.53 -18.25
C PHE A 2 7.12 -28.11 -19.17
N GLU A 3 6.92 -28.26 -20.48
CA GLU A 3 7.90 -27.92 -21.50
C GLU A 3 8.15 -26.41 -21.52
N ASN A 4 9.43 -26.06 -21.63
CA ASN A 4 9.92 -24.69 -21.77
C ASN A 4 9.40 -24.09 -23.10
N GLU A 5 8.32 -23.31 -23.05
CA GLU A 5 8.02 -22.35 -24.11
C GLU A 5 8.96 -21.14 -23.94
N TYR A 6 10.07 -21.19 -24.66
CA TYR A 6 11.14 -20.21 -24.64
C TYR A 6 10.66 -18.81 -25.05
N ILE A 7 11.20 -17.81 -24.35
CA ILE A 7 11.27 -16.42 -24.79
C ILE A 7 12.00 -16.41 -26.14
N ALA A 8 11.31 -16.10 -27.23
CA ALA A 8 11.92 -15.99 -28.55
C ALA A 8 12.66 -14.65 -28.67
N PHE A 9 13.99 -14.70 -28.65
CA PHE A 9 14.87 -13.57 -28.94
C PHE A 9 15.29 -13.62 -30.42
N THR A 10 14.81 -12.67 -31.22
CA THR A 10 15.24 -12.51 -32.62
C THR A 10 16.46 -11.59 -32.66
N GLY A 11 17.63 -12.20 -32.82
CA GLY A 11 18.93 -11.55 -32.69
C GLY A 11 19.09 -10.34 -33.57
N ASP A 12 19.11 -9.17 -32.93
CA ASP A 12 19.70 -7.97 -33.50
C ASP A 12 20.58 -7.29 -32.46
N THR A 13 21.67 -6.68 -32.94
CA THR A 13 22.89 -6.33 -32.19
C THR A 13 22.75 -5.35 -31.01
N GLY A 14 21.53 -4.91 -30.69
CA GLY A 14 21.18 -4.25 -29.41
C GLY A 14 20.97 -5.20 -28.23
N ASP A 15 20.96 -6.52 -28.48
CA ASP A 15 20.77 -7.58 -27.48
C ASP A 15 22.03 -7.89 -26.65
N PHE A 16 23.21 -7.37 -27.02
CA PHE A 16 24.46 -7.75 -26.35
C PHE A 16 24.71 -7.08 -24.99
N ASP A 17 24.17 -5.88 -24.74
CA ASP A 17 24.21 -5.23 -23.42
C ASP A 17 23.15 -5.79 -22.43
N LEU A 18 22.26 -6.68 -22.89
CA LEU A 18 21.25 -7.37 -22.10
C LEU A 18 21.75 -8.69 -21.48
N LEU A 19 22.76 -9.32 -22.08
CA LEU A 19 23.15 -10.72 -21.81
C LEU A 19 23.69 -11.03 -20.39
N GLN A 20 24.21 -10.05 -19.65
CA GLN A 20 24.68 -10.29 -18.27
C GLN A 20 23.61 -10.06 -17.18
N ASN A 21 22.48 -9.41 -17.50
CA ASN A 21 21.37 -9.15 -16.57
C ASN A 21 20.16 -10.10 -16.74
N ASP A 22 20.19 -10.99 -17.75
CA ASP A 22 18.99 -11.71 -18.20
C ASP A 22 18.53 -12.83 -17.28
N TYR A 23 19.42 -13.56 -16.59
CA TYR A 23 18.97 -14.69 -15.78
C TYR A 23 18.11 -14.25 -14.58
N LYS A 24 18.56 -13.23 -13.84
CA LYS A 24 17.80 -12.66 -12.72
C LYS A 24 16.50 -12.00 -13.19
N LEU A 25 16.51 -11.33 -14.36
CA LEU A 25 15.30 -10.74 -14.94
C LEU A 25 14.31 -11.80 -15.44
N ALA A 26 14.79 -12.91 -15.99
CA ALA A 26 13.97 -14.01 -16.46
C ALA A 26 13.32 -14.79 -15.30
N GLU A 27 14.03 -15.01 -14.19
CA GLU A 27 13.45 -15.57 -12.96
C GLU A 27 12.39 -14.64 -12.38
N LEU A 28 12.69 -13.33 -12.28
CA LEU A 28 11.71 -12.33 -11.84
C LEU A 28 10.48 -12.27 -12.77
N ALA A 29 10.66 -12.44 -14.08
CA ALA A 29 9.55 -12.42 -15.03
C ALA A 29 8.47 -13.47 -14.74
N GLN A 30 8.82 -14.59 -14.09
CA GLN A 30 7.88 -15.64 -13.69
C GLN A 30 6.93 -15.19 -12.57
N LEU A 31 7.30 -14.17 -11.79
CA LEU A 31 6.46 -13.61 -10.73
C LEU A 31 5.31 -12.75 -11.25
N PHE A 32 5.29 -12.43 -12.54
CA PHE A 32 4.43 -11.40 -13.12
C PHE A 32 3.63 -11.94 -14.33
N PRO A 33 2.57 -11.23 -14.77
CA PRO A 33 1.76 -11.61 -15.92
C PRO A 33 2.55 -11.98 -17.17
N ASN A 34 2.21 -13.14 -17.73
CA ASN A 34 2.71 -13.54 -19.05
C ASN A 34 2.43 -12.40 -20.05
N VAL A 35 3.51 -11.92 -20.65
CA VAL A 35 3.52 -10.80 -21.60
C VAL A 35 2.68 -11.05 -22.86
N ASN A 36 2.56 -12.30 -23.29
CA ASN A 36 1.76 -12.73 -24.43
C ASN A 36 0.26 -12.72 -24.10
N SER A 37 -0.08 -12.57 -22.82
CA SER A 37 -1.44 -12.66 -22.34
C SER A 37 -1.99 -11.30 -21.88
N ILE A 38 -3.21 -10.99 -22.32
CA ILE A 38 -3.95 -9.79 -21.91
C ILE A 38 -5.35 -10.14 -21.40
N LEU A 39 -5.90 -9.29 -20.53
CA LEU A 39 -7.29 -9.39 -20.11
C LEU A 39 -8.16 -8.47 -20.96
N ILE A 40 -9.18 -9.03 -21.58
CA ILE A 40 -10.11 -8.32 -22.47
C ILE A 40 -11.56 -8.56 -22.05
N PRO A 41 -12.51 -7.67 -22.39
CA PRO A 41 -13.93 -7.95 -22.17
C PRO A 41 -14.38 -9.21 -22.92
N LYS A 42 -15.12 -10.11 -22.29
CA LYS A 42 -15.43 -11.46 -22.84
C LYS A 42 -16.00 -11.46 -24.27
N LYS A 43 -16.83 -10.47 -24.60
CA LYS A 43 -17.52 -10.35 -25.90
C LYS A 43 -16.74 -9.55 -26.95
N ALA A 44 -15.63 -8.90 -26.56
CA ALA A 44 -14.95 -7.94 -27.41
C ALA A 44 -14.41 -8.59 -28.69
N GLU A 45 -13.64 -9.67 -28.54
CA GLU A 45 -13.02 -10.38 -29.67
C GLU A 45 -14.06 -10.86 -30.69
N TYR A 46 -15.11 -11.55 -30.23
CA TYR A 46 -16.15 -12.06 -31.12
C TYR A 46 -16.83 -10.93 -31.89
N ASN A 47 -17.14 -9.81 -31.23
CA ASN A 47 -17.81 -8.69 -31.86
C ASN A 47 -16.90 -7.94 -32.83
N LEU A 48 -15.61 -7.79 -32.52
CA LEU A 48 -14.62 -7.22 -33.42
C LEU A 48 -14.48 -8.07 -34.70
N LYS A 49 -14.38 -9.40 -34.56
CA LYS A 49 -14.21 -10.31 -35.71
C LYS A 49 -15.45 -10.39 -36.60
N ASN A 50 -16.66 -10.40 -36.02
CA ASN A 50 -17.88 -10.73 -36.76
C ASN A 50 -18.76 -9.53 -37.12
N TYR A 51 -18.65 -8.40 -36.42
CA TYR A 51 -19.60 -7.29 -36.56
C TYR A 51 -18.98 -5.93 -36.87
N VAL A 52 -17.66 -5.75 -36.74
CA VAL A 52 -17.00 -4.56 -37.24
C VAL A 52 -16.74 -4.71 -38.73
N SER A 53 -16.94 -3.64 -39.50
CA SER A 53 -16.74 -3.70 -40.95
C SER A 53 -15.26 -3.94 -41.27
N LYS A 54 -14.99 -4.80 -42.26
CA LYS A 54 -13.62 -5.05 -42.72
C LYS A 54 -12.95 -3.79 -43.27
N ALA A 55 -13.73 -2.86 -43.82
CA ALA A 55 -13.22 -1.57 -44.29
C ALA A 55 -12.61 -0.76 -43.14
N LEU A 56 -13.33 -0.62 -42.01
CA LEU A 56 -12.84 0.09 -40.84
C LEU A 56 -11.63 -0.60 -40.19
N LEU A 57 -11.61 -1.94 -40.15
CA LEU A 57 -10.44 -2.68 -39.66
C LEU A 57 -9.21 -2.47 -40.56
N LYS A 58 -9.41 -2.41 -41.87
CA LYS A 58 -8.33 -2.16 -42.85
C LYS A 58 -7.74 -0.76 -42.77
N GLU A 59 -8.45 0.20 -42.17
CA GLU A 59 -7.87 1.52 -41.88
C GLU A 59 -6.84 1.47 -40.75
N ILE A 60 -6.96 0.49 -39.85
CA ILE A 60 -6.03 0.25 -38.74
C ILE A 60 -4.83 -0.57 -39.22
N ASP A 61 -5.09 -1.70 -39.89
CA ASP A 61 -4.06 -2.60 -40.40
C ASP A 61 -4.57 -3.35 -41.64
N PRO A 62 -3.78 -3.50 -42.72
CA PRO A 62 -4.17 -4.28 -43.89
C PRO A 62 -4.62 -5.71 -43.55
N ASP A 63 -4.02 -6.33 -42.54
CA ASP A 63 -4.48 -7.60 -41.99
C ASP A 63 -5.54 -7.34 -40.90
N THR A 64 -6.76 -7.78 -41.17
CA THR A 64 -7.88 -7.61 -40.25
C THR A 64 -7.69 -8.36 -38.92
N ASN A 65 -6.91 -9.45 -38.87
CA ASN A 65 -6.62 -10.15 -37.63
C ASN A 65 -5.71 -9.31 -36.73
N ILE A 66 -4.66 -8.73 -37.31
CA ILE A 66 -3.75 -7.80 -36.60
C ILE A 66 -4.52 -6.55 -36.14
N ALA A 67 -5.41 -6.00 -36.97
CA ALA A 67 -6.28 -4.89 -36.58
C ALA A 67 -7.17 -5.24 -35.37
N VAL A 68 -7.72 -6.46 -35.32
CA VAL A 68 -8.49 -6.95 -34.17
C VAL A 68 -7.61 -7.05 -32.93
N GLU A 69 -6.40 -7.61 -33.02
CA GLU A 69 -5.48 -7.70 -31.87
C GLU A 69 -5.07 -6.33 -31.34
N LYS A 70 -4.78 -5.38 -32.22
CA LYS A 70 -4.53 -3.98 -31.85
C LYS A 70 -5.72 -3.36 -31.11
N CYS A 71 -6.96 -3.61 -31.56
CA CYS A 71 -8.18 -3.20 -30.85
C CYS A 71 -8.27 -3.84 -29.45
N LEU A 72 -8.02 -5.15 -29.35
CA LEU A 72 -8.04 -5.89 -28.08
C LEU A 72 -6.98 -5.38 -27.10
N LEU A 73 -5.79 -5.04 -27.59
CA LEU A 73 -4.72 -4.46 -26.80
C LEU A 73 -5.15 -3.10 -26.21
N VAL A 74 -5.77 -2.23 -26.99
CA VAL A 74 -6.34 -0.97 -26.48
C VAL A 74 -7.41 -1.25 -25.41
N LEU A 75 -8.34 -2.19 -25.66
CA LEU A 75 -9.37 -2.56 -24.70
C LEU A 75 -8.80 -3.14 -23.39
N SER A 76 -7.67 -3.83 -23.44
CA SER A 76 -7.03 -4.39 -22.25
C SER A 76 -6.58 -3.33 -21.23
N ASN A 77 -6.32 -2.10 -21.68
CA ASN A 77 -6.00 -0.97 -20.80
C ASN A 77 -7.17 -0.63 -19.86
N PHE A 78 -8.39 -1.10 -20.11
CA PHE A 78 -9.54 -0.91 -19.21
C PHE A 78 -9.74 -2.05 -18.20
N ALA A 79 -8.96 -3.13 -18.23
CA ALA A 79 -9.18 -4.29 -17.35
C ALA A 79 -9.27 -3.90 -15.86
N SER A 80 -8.40 -2.99 -15.41
CA SER A 80 -8.41 -2.51 -14.02
C SER A 80 -9.69 -1.79 -13.63
N THR A 81 -10.44 -1.20 -14.57
CA THR A 81 -11.64 -0.41 -14.25
C THR A 81 -12.81 -1.27 -13.82
N TYR A 82 -12.77 -2.60 -14.05
CA TYR A 82 -13.79 -3.52 -13.52
C TYR A 82 -13.88 -3.46 -11.99
N TYR A 83 -12.76 -3.17 -11.33
CA TYR A 83 -12.66 -3.22 -9.86
C TYR A 83 -12.60 -1.84 -9.20
N THR A 84 -12.65 -0.75 -9.98
CA THR A 84 -12.68 0.62 -9.45
C THR A 84 -14.10 1.18 -9.39
N GLU A 85 -14.40 2.05 -8.44
CA GLU A 85 -15.71 2.72 -8.38
C GLU A 85 -15.91 3.66 -9.58
N ASN A 86 -14.88 4.45 -9.91
CA ASN A 86 -14.88 5.25 -11.11
C ASN A 86 -14.46 4.40 -12.31
N LYS A 87 -15.38 4.21 -13.26
CA LYS A 87 -15.14 3.45 -14.50
C LYS A 87 -14.45 4.28 -15.59
N TRP A 88 -14.38 5.60 -15.43
CA TRP A 88 -13.72 6.50 -16.36
C TRP A 88 -12.21 6.50 -16.14
N LYS A 89 -11.46 6.22 -17.21
CA LYS A 89 -10.01 6.11 -17.21
C LYS A 89 -9.40 7.05 -18.26
N PRO A 90 -8.44 7.90 -17.90
CA PRO A 90 -7.60 8.57 -18.88
C PRO A 90 -6.64 7.55 -19.51
N LEU A 91 -6.44 7.63 -20.82
CA LEU A 91 -5.45 6.83 -21.54
C LEU A 91 -4.31 7.72 -22.02
N SER A 92 -3.08 7.23 -21.92
CA SER A 92 -1.90 7.94 -22.42
C SER A 92 -1.74 7.70 -23.92
N SER A 93 -1.74 8.77 -24.72
CA SER A 93 -1.49 8.70 -26.16
C SER A 93 -0.13 8.08 -26.48
N ALA A 94 0.90 8.40 -25.69
CA ALA A 94 2.24 7.82 -25.84
C ALA A 94 2.23 6.30 -25.64
N VAL A 95 1.51 5.82 -24.61
CA VAL A 95 1.37 4.38 -24.35
C VAL A 95 0.58 3.70 -25.46
N LEU A 96 -0.55 4.27 -25.87
CA LEU A 96 -1.38 3.71 -26.94
C LEU A 96 -0.63 3.66 -28.27
N HIS A 97 0.12 4.72 -28.60
CA HIS A 97 0.95 4.76 -29.79
C HIS A 97 2.03 3.68 -29.74
N GLU A 98 2.80 3.59 -28.64
CA GLU A 98 3.86 2.58 -28.52
C GLU A 98 3.31 1.14 -28.62
N GLN A 99 2.11 0.90 -28.08
CA GLN A 99 1.42 -0.39 -28.13
C GLN A 99 0.91 -0.76 -29.52
N THR A 100 0.56 0.21 -30.36
CA THR A 100 -0.21 -0.04 -31.61
C THR A 100 0.46 0.45 -32.88
N LYS A 101 1.60 1.14 -32.79
CA LYS A 101 2.35 1.66 -33.94
C LYS A 101 2.66 0.55 -34.94
N SER A 102 2.68 0.92 -36.21
CA SER A 102 3.19 0.07 -37.28
C SER A 102 4.66 0.41 -37.53
N ASN A 103 5.27 -0.12 -38.59
CA ASN A 103 6.66 0.20 -38.94
C ASN A 103 6.85 1.68 -39.33
N ASP A 104 5.76 2.36 -39.69
CA ASP A 104 5.70 3.82 -39.81
C ASP A 104 5.27 4.46 -38.48
N ASN A 105 5.78 5.66 -38.17
CA ASN A 105 5.42 6.40 -36.95
C ASN A 105 4.00 6.99 -36.99
N THR A 106 3.09 6.36 -37.72
CA THR A 106 1.69 6.78 -37.83
C THR A 106 0.97 6.51 -36.51
N PHE A 107 0.21 7.49 -36.04
CA PHE A 107 -0.60 7.39 -34.83
C PHE A 107 -1.88 6.58 -35.05
N VAL A 108 -1.73 5.29 -35.35
CA VAL A 108 -2.84 4.37 -35.70
C VAL A 108 -3.87 4.22 -34.55
N TYR A 109 -3.47 4.46 -33.31
CA TYR A 109 -4.35 4.35 -32.14
C TYR A 109 -5.60 5.24 -32.23
N THR A 110 -5.55 6.37 -32.94
CA THR A 110 -6.72 7.25 -33.11
C THR A 110 -7.83 6.54 -33.88
N LYS A 111 -7.48 5.86 -34.98
CA LYS A 111 -8.39 5.03 -35.77
C LYS A 111 -8.95 3.88 -34.95
N ILE A 112 -8.12 3.25 -34.11
CA ILE A 112 -8.57 2.20 -33.20
C ILE A 112 -9.64 2.73 -32.24
N LEU A 113 -9.41 3.90 -31.64
CA LEU A 113 -10.39 4.53 -30.74
C LEU A 113 -11.68 4.88 -31.48
N ASP A 114 -11.60 5.33 -32.74
CA ASP A 114 -12.78 5.61 -33.56
C ASP A 114 -13.58 4.35 -33.87
N VAL A 115 -12.92 3.25 -34.24
CA VAL A 115 -13.58 1.94 -34.42
C VAL A 115 -14.25 1.47 -33.13
N LEU A 116 -13.59 1.61 -31.99
CA LEU A 116 -14.14 1.18 -30.69
C LEU A 116 -15.31 2.05 -30.21
N LYS A 117 -15.33 3.35 -30.54
CA LYS A 117 -16.44 4.28 -30.26
C LYS A 117 -17.62 4.06 -31.19
N THR A 118 -17.38 3.92 -32.50
CA THR A 118 -18.44 3.62 -33.48
C THR A 118 -19.06 2.26 -33.18
N GLY A 119 -18.22 1.29 -32.83
CA GLY A 119 -18.65 -0.03 -32.38
C GLY A 119 -19.29 -0.86 -33.47
N THR A 120 -20.36 -1.55 -33.09
CA THR A 120 -21.08 -2.50 -33.94
C THR A 120 -22.58 -2.23 -33.86
N LYS A 121 -23.37 -2.99 -34.62
CA LYS A 121 -24.84 -3.05 -34.46
C LYS A 121 -25.30 -3.42 -33.04
N THR A 122 -24.41 -4.00 -32.21
CA THR A 122 -24.69 -4.34 -30.80
C THR A 122 -24.25 -3.25 -29.81
N GLY A 123 -23.80 -2.10 -30.32
CA GLY A 123 -23.34 -0.95 -29.56
C GLY A 123 -21.83 -0.73 -29.60
N ALA A 124 -21.42 0.42 -29.05
CA ALA A 124 -20.04 0.85 -28.86
C ALA A 124 -19.30 0.00 -27.82
N PHE A 125 -18.00 -0.21 -28.02
CA PHE A 125 -17.13 -0.87 -27.03
C PHE A 125 -16.75 0.09 -25.90
N ILE A 126 -16.43 1.32 -26.28
CA ILE A 126 -16.05 2.40 -25.38
C ILE A 126 -16.89 3.64 -25.63
N GLU A 127 -16.97 4.49 -24.63
CA GLU A 127 -17.53 5.84 -24.73
C GLU A 127 -16.56 6.85 -24.14
N VAL A 128 -16.70 8.11 -24.57
CA VAL A 128 -15.88 9.25 -24.14
C VAL A 128 -16.68 10.11 -23.17
N MET A 129 -16.01 10.66 -22.15
CA MET A 129 -16.68 11.51 -21.16
C MET A 129 -17.08 12.84 -21.77
N THR A 130 -18.38 13.13 -21.75
CA THR A 130 -18.97 14.39 -22.20
C THR A 130 -19.50 15.24 -21.04
N ASN A 131 -19.66 16.55 -21.27
CA ASN A 131 -20.34 17.48 -20.37
C ASN A 131 -21.86 17.40 -20.56
N GLY A 132 -22.61 18.26 -19.85
CA GLY A 132 -24.07 18.33 -19.94
C GLY A 132 -24.59 18.70 -21.34
N ASP A 133 -23.75 19.33 -22.16
CA ASP A 133 -24.06 19.75 -23.53
C ASP A 133 -23.66 18.70 -24.58
N GLY A 134 -23.12 17.55 -24.15
CA GLY A 134 -22.69 16.47 -25.04
C GLY A 134 -21.30 16.66 -25.65
N GLU A 135 -20.55 17.69 -25.26
CA GLU A 135 -19.20 17.95 -25.71
C GLU A 135 -18.17 17.19 -24.87
N GLU A 136 -17.08 16.72 -25.48
CA GLU A 136 -16.02 16.01 -24.77
C GLU A 136 -15.40 16.89 -23.67
N THR A 137 -15.26 16.36 -22.46
CA THR A 137 -14.73 17.14 -21.32
C THR A 137 -13.21 17.39 -21.36
N TYR A 138 -12.55 17.09 -22.48
CA TYR A 138 -11.11 17.28 -22.65
C TYR A 138 -10.78 18.77 -22.74
N ILE A 139 -9.79 19.22 -21.96
CA ILE A 139 -9.30 20.59 -21.99
C ILE A 139 -7.77 20.53 -22.06
N VAL A 140 -7.20 21.12 -23.11
CA VAL A 140 -5.74 21.13 -23.34
C VAL A 140 -5.04 21.74 -22.13
N GLY A 141 -4.01 21.05 -21.61
CA GLY A 141 -3.25 21.50 -20.44
C GLY A 141 -3.94 21.31 -19.08
N GLU A 142 -5.25 21.05 -19.04
CA GLU A 142 -6.01 20.97 -17.78
C GLU A 142 -6.58 19.57 -17.50
N LYS A 143 -7.30 19.00 -18.47
CA LYS A 143 -8.06 17.75 -18.27
C LYS A 143 -7.85 16.80 -19.44
N SER A 144 -7.23 15.65 -19.15
CA SER A 144 -7.07 14.56 -20.13
C SER A 144 -8.40 13.96 -20.55
N LYS A 145 -8.48 13.52 -21.82
CA LYS A 145 -9.66 12.81 -22.33
C LYS A 145 -9.86 11.52 -21.54
N GLN A 146 -11.11 11.25 -21.15
CA GLN A 146 -11.47 10.09 -20.35
C GLN A 146 -12.39 9.18 -21.12
N TYR A 147 -12.17 7.88 -20.98
CA TYR A 147 -12.92 6.84 -21.65
C TYR A 147 -13.43 5.82 -20.64
N ARG A 148 -14.50 5.12 -20.97
CA ARG A 148 -14.89 3.90 -20.24
C ARG A 148 -15.39 2.85 -21.22
N LEU A 149 -15.34 1.59 -20.80
CA LEU A 149 -16.10 0.54 -21.44
C LEU A 149 -17.60 0.82 -21.28
N THR A 150 -18.41 0.51 -22.29
CA THR A 150 -19.86 0.59 -22.15
C THR A 150 -20.38 -0.52 -21.23
N GLU A 151 -21.57 -0.32 -20.66
CA GLU A 151 -22.22 -1.28 -19.75
C GLU A 151 -22.30 -2.71 -20.32
N THR A 152 -22.51 -2.83 -21.64
CA THR A 152 -22.56 -4.12 -22.34
C THR A 152 -21.28 -4.93 -22.16
N TYR A 153 -20.11 -4.28 -22.20
CA TYR A 153 -18.81 -4.94 -22.07
C TYR A 153 -18.35 -4.99 -20.61
N LEU A 154 -18.66 -3.99 -19.78
CA LEU A 154 -18.43 -4.02 -18.32
C LEU A 154 -19.15 -5.19 -17.64
N LYS A 155 -20.42 -5.44 -17.96
CA LYS A 155 -21.18 -6.55 -17.35
C LYS A 155 -20.73 -7.92 -17.83
N ALA A 156 -20.08 -8.00 -18.99
CA ALA A 156 -19.65 -9.27 -19.57
C ALA A 156 -18.44 -9.92 -18.86
N LYS A 157 -17.83 -9.25 -17.88
CA LYS A 157 -16.58 -9.63 -17.21
C LYS A 157 -15.38 -9.71 -18.18
N LEU A 158 -14.23 -10.07 -17.65
CA LEU A 158 -12.97 -10.24 -18.38
C LEU A 158 -12.74 -11.72 -18.76
N LYS A 159 -12.01 -11.94 -19.84
CA LYS A 159 -11.33 -13.21 -20.15
C LYS A 159 -9.87 -12.93 -20.51
N GLU A 160 -9.07 -13.96 -20.35
CA GLU A 160 -7.71 -14.00 -20.86
C GLU A 160 -7.72 -14.21 -22.38
N TYR A 161 -6.79 -13.55 -23.06
CA TYR A 161 -6.56 -13.65 -24.50
C TYR A 161 -5.06 -13.73 -24.74
N LEU A 162 -4.64 -14.77 -25.45
CA LEU A 162 -3.25 -14.96 -25.88
C LEU A 162 -3.07 -14.28 -27.24
N ILE A 163 -2.14 -13.33 -27.28
CA ILE A 163 -1.78 -12.61 -28.50
C ILE A 163 -1.11 -13.58 -29.45
N GLN A 164 -1.43 -13.45 -30.74
CA GLN A 164 -0.93 -14.32 -31.81
C GLN A 164 0.14 -13.60 -32.65
N ASP A 165 0.01 -12.30 -32.87
CA ASP A 165 0.97 -11.52 -33.63
C ASP A 165 2.32 -11.35 -32.90
N GLU A 166 3.38 -11.87 -33.54
CA GLU A 166 4.74 -11.87 -33.00
C GLU A 166 5.29 -10.45 -32.79
N GLU A 167 4.92 -9.50 -33.63
CA GLU A 167 5.43 -8.14 -33.56
C GLU A 167 4.78 -7.35 -32.40
N ILE A 168 3.47 -7.55 -32.15
CA ILE A 168 2.80 -7.06 -30.95
C ILE A 168 3.45 -7.66 -29.70
N ILE A 169 3.71 -8.98 -29.69
CA ILE A 169 4.39 -9.66 -28.58
C ILE A 169 5.77 -9.04 -28.35
N ARG A 170 6.59 -8.89 -29.38
CA ARG A 170 7.95 -8.32 -29.31
C ARG A 170 7.95 -6.92 -28.72
N ARG A 171 7.03 -6.04 -29.15
CA ARG A 171 6.89 -4.68 -28.61
C ARG A 171 6.46 -4.68 -27.14
N ARG A 172 5.53 -5.56 -26.78
CA ARG A 172 5.10 -5.73 -25.38
C ARG A 172 6.26 -6.21 -24.52
N ASN A 173 7.02 -7.19 -24.96
CA ASN A 173 8.25 -7.66 -24.31
C ASN A 173 9.24 -6.53 -24.04
N LYS A 174 9.54 -5.72 -25.06
CA LYS A 174 10.42 -4.56 -24.90
C LYS A 174 9.93 -3.57 -23.84
N SER A 175 8.63 -3.23 -23.87
CA SER A 175 8.02 -2.34 -22.88
C SER A 175 8.04 -2.93 -21.48
N TYR A 176 7.81 -4.23 -21.38
CA TYR A 176 7.80 -4.99 -20.13
C TYR A 176 9.17 -5.02 -19.46
N LEU A 177 10.22 -5.38 -20.22
CA LEU A 177 11.59 -5.37 -19.73
C LEU A 177 12.05 -3.97 -19.32
N LYS A 178 11.61 -2.93 -20.06
CA LYS A 178 11.87 -1.54 -19.68
C LYS A 178 11.24 -1.21 -18.32
N GLN A 179 9.97 -1.58 -18.11
CA GLN A 179 9.28 -1.37 -16.84
C GLN A 179 9.96 -2.13 -15.69
N LEU A 180 10.37 -3.37 -15.90
CA LEU A 180 11.13 -4.14 -14.91
C LEU A 180 12.46 -3.47 -14.56
N LYS A 181 13.22 -3.03 -15.57
CA LYS A 181 14.49 -2.35 -15.37
C LYS A 181 14.34 -1.02 -14.62
N GLU A 182 13.27 -0.27 -14.90
CA GLU A 182 12.95 0.97 -14.19
C GLU A 182 12.53 0.70 -12.75
N ALA A 183 11.67 -0.30 -12.52
CA ALA A 183 11.27 -0.72 -11.19
C ALA A 183 12.48 -1.19 -10.37
N ASN A 184 13.36 -2.02 -10.93
CA ASN A 184 14.52 -2.57 -10.21
C ASN A 184 15.53 -1.50 -9.74
N LYS A 185 15.51 -0.29 -10.32
CA LYS A 185 16.34 0.84 -9.86
C LYS A 185 15.77 1.54 -8.64
N ASN A 186 14.48 1.38 -8.36
CA ASN A 186 13.84 1.99 -7.20
C ASN A 186 14.02 1.10 -5.97
N PRO A 187 14.54 1.61 -4.84
CA PRO A 187 14.82 0.79 -3.65
C PRO A 187 13.59 0.05 -3.09
N ILE A 188 12.41 0.69 -3.13
CA ILE A 188 11.17 0.08 -2.64
C ILE A 188 10.76 -1.07 -3.56
N CYS A 189 10.78 -0.85 -4.87
CA CYS A 189 10.44 -1.89 -5.85
C CYS A 189 11.43 -3.05 -5.83
N ALA A 190 12.75 -2.77 -5.71
CA ALA A 190 13.77 -3.81 -5.60
C ALA A 190 13.55 -4.67 -4.36
N ASN A 191 13.29 -4.05 -3.19
CA ASN A 191 12.88 -4.76 -1.98
C ASN A 191 11.65 -5.66 -2.22
N LEU A 192 10.63 -5.18 -2.94
CA LEU A 192 9.45 -6.00 -3.24
C LEU A 192 9.79 -7.24 -4.08
N PHE A 193 10.72 -7.13 -5.02
CA PHE A 193 11.19 -8.26 -5.82
C PHE A 193 11.88 -9.34 -4.98
N ASP A 194 12.55 -8.95 -3.90
CA ASP A 194 13.18 -9.90 -2.98
C ASP A 194 12.14 -10.58 -2.07
N VAL A 195 11.00 -9.93 -1.75
CA VAL A 195 9.94 -10.51 -0.89
C VAL A 195 8.97 -11.41 -1.66
N TYR A 196 8.62 -11.06 -2.89
CA TYR A 196 7.57 -11.75 -3.66
C TYR A 196 7.72 -13.28 -3.78
N PRO A 197 8.93 -13.85 -3.98
CA PRO A 197 9.11 -15.30 -4.06
C PRO A 197 8.69 -16.06 -2.79
N ASP A 198 8.76 -15.41 -1.63
CA ASP A 198 8.51 -16.03 -0.33
C ASP A 198 7.05 -15.91 0.12
N ILE A 199 6.21 -15.24 -0.67
CA ILE A 199 4.81 -14.98 -0.33
C ILE A 199 3.93 -16.19 -0.60
N ASP A 200 3.26 -16.65 0.45
CA ASP A 200 2.17 -17.62 0.38
C ASP A 200 0.82 -16.88 0.33
N LEU A 201 0.06 -17.12 -0.75
CA LEU A 201 -1.26 -16.53 -0.94
C LEU A 201 -2.39 -17.47 -0.47
N PRO A 202 -3.43 -16.95 0.21
CA PRO A 202 -4.61 -17.73 0.52
C PRO A 202 -5.43 -18.04 -0.74
N THR A 203 -6.14 -19.16 -0.73
CA THR A 203 -7.07 -19.52 -1.80
C THR A 203 -8.38 -18.73 -1.73
N SER A 204 -9.07 -18.55 -2.85
CA SER A 204 -10.39 -17.89 -2.89
C SER A 204 -11.42 -18.59 -1.98
N LYS A 205 -11.28 -19.91 -1.76
CA LYS A 205 -12.14 -20.68 -0.86
C LYS A 205 -11.89 -20.32 0.61
N GLU A 206 -10.62 -20.20 1.01
CA GLU A 206 -10.25 -19.76 2.36
C GLU A 206 -10.70 -18.32 2.61
N LEU A 207 -10.46 -17.42 1.65
CA LEU A 207 -10.90 -16.03 1.73
C LEU A 207 -12.42 -15.89 1.84
N LEU A 208 -13.19 -16.73 1.16
CA LEU A 208 -14.64 -16.75 1.29
C LEU A 208 -15.09 -17.17 2.70
N ALA A 209 -14.42 -18.16 3.31
CA ALA A 209 -14.71 -18.59 4.67
C ALA A 209 -14.37 -17.48 5.68
N ILE A 210 -13.19 -16.87 5.56
CA ILE A 210 -12.75 -15.75 6.40
C ILE A 210 -13.69 -14.55 6.24
N GLY A 211 -14.03 -14.19 5.00
CA GLY A 211 -14.97 -13.11 4.70
C GLY A 211 -16.32 -13.30 5.37
N LYS A 212 -16.89 -14.51 5.33
CA LYS A 212 -18.14 -14.85 6.05
C LYS A 212 -18.01 -14.63 7.56
N GLN A 213 -16.89 -15.04 8.16
CA GLN A 213 -16.63 -14.82 9.58
C GLN A 213 -16.53 -13.33 9.93
N LEU A 214 -15.81 -12.54 9.13
CA LEU A 214 -15.67 -11.10 9.31
C LEU A 214 -17.01 -10.36 9.17
N VAL A 215 -17.85 -10.75 8.20
CA VAL A 215 -19.21 -10.21 8.06
C VAL A 215 -20.04 -10.49 9.31
N LYS A 216 -19.98 -11.72 9.86
CA LYS A 216 -20.67 -12.07 11.11
C LYS A 216 -20.19 -11.24 12.30
N LYS A 217 -18.89 -10.91 12.35
CA LYS A 217 -18.28 -10.03 13.36
C LYS A 217 -18.58 -8.53 13.14
N GLY A 218 -19.31 -8.16 12.09
CA GLY A 218 -19.62 -6.75 11.80
C GLY A 218 -18.41 -5.94 11.32
N TYR A 219 -17.42 -6.59 10.69
CA TYR A 219 -16.19 -5.93 10.26
C TYR A 219 -16.45 -4.70 9.37
N THR A 220 -15.69 -3.64 9.64
CA THR A 220 -15.69 -2.40 8.88
C THR A 220 -14.28 -2.14 8.34
N THR A 221 -14.18 -1.82 7.05
CA THR A 221 -12.91 -1.54 6.38
C THR A 221 -12.23 -0.27 6.93
N LYS A 222 -10.92 -0.09 6.68
CA LYS A 222 -10.18 1.14 7.01
C LYS A 222 -10.83 2.42 6.42
N LYS A 223 -11.64 2.29 5.36
CA LYS A 223 -12.41 3.39 4.71
C LYS A 223 -13.83 3.58 5.28
N GLY A 224 -14.18 2.91 6.37
CA GLY A 224 -15.50 3.03 7.00
C GLY A 224 -16.62 2.22 6.35
N LYS A 225 -16.36 1.46 5.27
CA LYS A 225 -17.38 0.62 4.61
C LYS A 225 -17.61 -0.69 5.35
N ARG A 226 -18.87 -1.10 5.52
CA ARG A 226 -19.25 -2.37 6.15
C ARG A 226 -19.02 -3.54 5.19
N LEU A 227 -18.27 -4.55 5.62
CA LEU A 227 -18.10 -5.76 4.84
C LEU A 227 -19.43 -6.53 4.78
N THR A 228 -19.84 -6.94 3.59
CA THR A 228 -21.16 -7.55 3.34
C THR A 228 -21.04 -8.72 2.35
N MET A 229 -21.86 -9.76 2.53
CA MET A 229 -22.04 -10.82 1.52
C MET A 229 -23.06 -10.37 0.48
N ARG A 230 -22.73 -10.44 -0.82
CA ARG A 230 -23.65 -10.13 -1.90
C ARG A 230 -24.70 -11.22 -2.10
N ASN A 231 -24.36 -12.50 -1.89
CA ASN A 231 -25.33 -13.61 -1.97
C ASN A 231 -26.19 -13.61 -3.26
N LYS A 232 -25.57 -13.33 -4.42
CA LYS A 232 -26.22 -13.28 -5.75
C LYS A 232 -27.23 -12.15 -5.98
N HIS A 233 -27.41 -11.21 -5.06
CA HIS A 233 -28.20 -10.01 -5.33
C HIS A 233 -27.39 -8.96 -6.09
N ASP A 234 -28.07 -8.10 -6.86
CA ASP A 234 -27.45 -6.89 -7.39
C ASP A 234 -27.22 -5.86 -6.28
N ASN A 235 -26.25 -4.95 -6.46
CA ASN A 235 -25.93 -3.91 -5.48
C ASN A 235 -27.15 -3.05 -5.09
N SER A 236 -28.11 -2.85 -5.99
CA SER A 236 -29.33 -2.08 -5.74
C SER A 236 -30.25 -2.69 -4.67
N TYR A 237 -30.06 -3.97 -4.32
CA TYR A 237 -30.77 -4.61 -3.21
C TYR A 237 -30.51 -3.92 -1.87
N TRP A 238 -29.32 -3.34 -1.68
CA TRP A 238 -28.99 -2.56 -0.48
C TRP A 238 -29.16 -1.07 -0.75
N LYS A 239 -30.06 -0.42 -0.01
CA LYS A 239 -30.26 1.03 -0.09
C LYS A 239 -28.96 1.81 0.20
N ASP A 240 -28.10 1.27 1.03
CA ASP A 240 -26.82 1.83 1.47
C ASP A 240 -25.60 1.19 0.78
N TYR A 241 -25.74 0.63 -0.44
CA TYR A 241 -24.66 -0.11 -1.12
C TYR A 241 -23.34 0.66 -1.24
N GLN A 242 -23.39 2.00 -1.35
CA GLN A 242 -22.20 2.85 -1.43
C GLN A 242 -21.34 2.79 -0.15
N ASN A 243 -21.96 2.51 0.99
CA ASN A 243 -21.32 2.35 2.30
C ASN A 243 -20.91 0.90 2.60
N ARG A 244 -21.01 0.00 1.61
CA ARG A 244 -20.68 -1.42 1.74
C ARG A 244 -19.47 -1.80 0.88
N SER A 245 -18.75 -2.82 1.34
CA SER A 245 -17.74 -3.52 0.57
C SER A 245 -18.15 -4.98 0.49
N PHE A 246 -18.25 -5.53 -0.72
CA PHE A 246 -18.71 -6.90 -0.91
C PHE A 246 -17.55 -7.89 -0.88
N VAL A 247 -17.72 -9.00 -0.17
CA VAL A 247 -16.70 -10.06 -0.07
C VAL A 247 -16.36 -10.61 -1.44
N GLU A 248 -17.38 -10.85 -2.27
CA GLU A 248 -17.23 -11.39 -3.61
C GLU A 248 -16.39 -10.46 -4.52
N ASP A 249 -16.63 -9.15 -4.50
CA ASP A 249 -15.83 -8.19 -5.29
C ASP A 249 -14.37 -8.15 -4.81
N ASN A 250 -14.16 -8.21 -3.50
CA ASN A 250 -12.82 -8.20 -2.91
C ASN A 250 -12.02 -9.44 -3.33
N ILE A 251 -12.66 -10.61 -3.39
CA ILE A 251 -12.04 -11.87 -3.87
C ILE A 251 -11.80 -11.79 -5.38
N GLU A 252 -12.74 -11.29 -6.17
CA GLU A 252 -12.51 -11.11 -7.62
C GLU A 252 -11.36 -10.12 -7.90
N LEU A 253 -11.22 -9.06 -7.11
CA LEU A 253 -10.06 -8.15 -7.18
C LEU A 253 -8.77 -8.86 -6.77
N PHE A 254 -8.79 -9.64 -5.69
CA PHE A 254 -7.63 -10.44 -5.28
C PHE A 254 -7.16 -11.37 -6.42
N GLU A 255 -8.08 -12.12 -7.03
CA GLU A 255 -7.75 -13.00 -8.16
C GLU A 255 -7.17 -12.22 -9.35
N PHE A 256 -7.73 -11.04 -9.66
CA PHE A 256 -7.20 -10.17 -10.70
C PHE A 256 -5.76 -9.73 -10.43
N LEU A 257 -5.40 -9.48 -9.17
CA LEU A 257 -4.09 -8.97 -8.76
C LEU A 257 -3.02 -10.08 -8.63
N THR A 258 -3.39 -11.35 -8.57
CA THR A 258 -2.44 -12.43 -8.20
C THR A 258 -2.47 -13.67 -9.10
N LYS A 259 -3.62 -14.02 -9.69
CA LYS A 259 -3.80 -15.33 -10.37
C LYS A 259 -2.87 -15.52 -11.58
N ARG A 260 -2.51 -14.43 -12.24
CA ARG A 260 -1.65 -14.44 -13.44
C ARG A 260 -0.21 -14.05 -13.10
N GLY A 261 0.15 -13.97 -11.83
CA GLY A 261 1.35 -13.27 -11.35
C GLY A 261 1.02 -11.87 -10.82
N TYR A 262 1.95 -11.29 -10.07
CA TYR A 262 1.84 -9.97 -9.47
C TYR A 262 1.96 -8.84 -10.49
N MET A 263 1.42 -7.68 -10.18
CA MET A 263 1.70 -6.47 -10.96
C MET A 263 3.16 -6.08 -10.77
N ILE A 264 3.84 -5.69 -11.85
CA ILE A 264 5.12 -5.01 -11.73
C ILE A 264 4.88 -3.72 -10.92
N PRO A 265 5.57 -3.52 -9.79
CA PRO A 265 5.41 -2.35 -8.94
C PRO A 265 5.77 -1.10 -9.75
N THR A 266 4.81 -0.19 -9.85
CA THR A 266 4.90 1.03 -10.67
C THR A 266 5.13 2.23 -9.78
N ILE A 267 6.12 3.05 -10.13
CA ILE A 267 6.41 4.31 -9.45
C ILE A 267 5.37 5.35 -9.88
N GLY A 268 4.68 5.92 -8.91
CA GLY A 268 3.70 6.97 -9.16
C GLY A 268 4.32 8.28 -9.68
N ASP A 269 3.51 9.11 -10.32
CA ASP A 269 3.92 10.45 -10.77
C ASP A 269 3.95 11.47 -9.62
N GLU A 270 4.27 12.72 -9.93
CA GLU A 270 4.23 13.84 -8.99
C GLU A 270 2.87 14.02 -8.30
N ARG A 271 1.76 13.60 -8.93
CA ARG A 271 0.42 13.72 -8.33
C ARG A 271 0.23 12.74 -7.18
N SER A 272 0.91 11.61 -7.25
CA SER A 272 0.98 10.60 -6.17
C SER A 272 2.20 10.75 -5.26
N GLY A 273 3.04 11.77 -5.47
CA GLY A 273 4.29 11.97 -4.71
C GLY A 273 5.29 10.81 -4.85
N GLY A 274 5.26 10.06 -5.96
CA GLY A 274 6.17 8.93 -6.17
C GLY A 274 5.76 7.63 -5.48
N ARG A 275 4.55 7.54 -4.90
CA ARG A 275 4.09 6.31 -4.23
C ARG A 275 4.14 5.12 -5.16
N ILE A 276 4.66 4.00 -4.66
CA ILE A 276 4.65 2.73 -5.40
C ILE A 276 3.27 2.10 -5.34
N VAL A 277 2.80 1.60 -6.48
CA VAL A 277 1.54 0.86 -6.62
C VAL A 277 1.85 -0.52 -7.21
N ASP A 278 1.31 -1.55 -6.60
CA ASP A 278 1.54 -2.96 -6.89
C ASP A 278 0.30 -3.82 -6.53
N SER A 279 0.43 -5.14 -6.58
CA SER A 279 -0.67 -6.05 -6.21
C SER A 279 -1.11 -5.88 -4.75
N PHE A 280 -0.20 -5.68 -3.80
CA PHE A 280 -0.51 -5.73 -2.37
C PHE A 280 -1.03 -4.40 -1.82
N THR A 281 -0.57 -3.28 -2.36
CA THR A 281 -1.08 -1.93 -2.08
C THR A 281 -2.52 -1.75 -2.58
N LEU A 282 -2.90 -2.40 -3.70
CA LEU A 282 -4.26 -2.40 -4.23
C LEU A 282 -5.18 -3.45 -3.58
N MET A 283 -4.60 -4.46 -2.92
CA MET A 283 -5.35 -5.54 -2.29
C MET A 283 -6.20 -5.03 -1.11
N PRO A 284 -7.44 -5.53 -0.94
CA PRO A 284 -8.24 -5.26 0.24
C PRO A 284 -7.49 -5.61 1.52
N ALA A 285 -7.46 -4.69 2.49
CA ALA A 285 -6.64 -4.84 3.70
C ALA A 285 -6.95 -6.14 4.49
N TRP A 286 -8.22 -6.55 4.57
CA TRP A 286 -8.59 -7.77 5.26
C TRP A 286 -8.11 -9.04 4.55
N ILE A 287 -7.92 -9.01 3.22
CA ILE A 287 -7.30 -10.11 2.46
C ILE A 287 -5.79 -10.06 2.64
N ARG A 288 -5.19 -8.86 2.58
CA ARG A 288 -3.74 -8.70 2.75
C ARG A 288 -3.26 -9.21 4.12
N ASN A 289 -4.06 -9.01 5.16
CA ASN A 289 -3.79 -9.56 6.50
C ASN A 289 -3.75 -11.10 6.52
N GLU A 290 -4.26 -11.76 5.47
CA GLU A 290 -4.25 -13.21 5.38
C GLU A 290 -3.02 -13.78 4.67
N ILE A 291 -2.15 -12.94 4.12
CA ILE A 291 -0.91 -13.37 3.49
C ILE A 291 0.08 -13.89 4.54
N THR A 292 0.85 -14.90 4.15
CA THR A 292 1.90 -15.47 4.99
C THR A 292 3.24 -15.53 4.26
N ILE A 293 4.33 -15.60 5.01
CA ILE A 293 5.65 -16.00 4.53
C ILE A 293 6.05 -17.24 5.32
N SER A 294 6.40 -18.33 4.63
CA SER A 294 6.67 -19.63 5.26
C SER A 294 5.54 -20.07 6.22
N GLY A 295 4.29 -19.87 5.82
CA GLY A 295 3.09 -20.17 6.62
C GLY A 295 2.86 -19.29 7.86
N LYS A 296 3.68 -18.27 8.12
CA LYS A 296 3.51 -17.33 9.25
C LYS A 296 2.89 -16.01 8.79
N LYS A 297 1.94 -15.49 9.57
CA LYS A 297 1.32 -14.17 9.31
C LYS A 297 2.36 -13.07 9.49
N LEU A 298 2.23 -12.04 8.65
CA LEU A 298 3.05 -10.85 8.74
C LEU A 298 2.46 -9.84 9.72
N SER A 299 3.34 -9.07 10.33
CA SER A 299 2.99 -7.99 11.24
C SER A 299 3.15 -6.63 10.60
N GLU A 300 2.07 -5.85 10.66
CA GLU A 300 1.98 -4.49 10.11
C GLU A 300 2.59 -3.48 11.10
N CYS A 301 3.69 -2.86 10.70
CA CYS A 301 4.29 -1.68 11.32
C CYS A 301 3.81 -0.43 10.55
N ASP A 302 3.02 0.42 11.22
CA ASP A 302 2.32 1.56 10.60
C ASP A 302 2.47 2.80 11.48
N TYR A 303 2.80 3.95 10.89
CA TYR A 303 2.99 5.19 11.63
C TYR A 303 1.70 5.71 12.29
N CYS A 304 1.84 6.33 13.45
CA CYS A 304 0.80 7.08 14.12
C CYS A 304 0.54 8.39 13.36
N THR A 305 -0.62 8.49 12.69
CA THR A 305 -1.09 9.80 12.18
C THR A 305 -0.05 10.50 11.31
N LEU A 306 0.55 9.77 10.37
CA LEU A 306 1.72 10.25 9.61
C LEU A 306 1.46 11.57 8.90
N HIS A 307 0.37 11.64 8.14
CA HIS A 307 0.03 12.77 7.28
C HIS A 307 -0.12 14.10 8.01
N PRO A 308 -0.88 14.20 9.12
CA PRO A 308 -0.87 15.40 9.94
C PRO A 308 0.52 15.79 10.47
N ASN A 309 1.34 14.83 10.92
CA ASN A 309 2.69 15.13 11.42
C ASN A 309 3.64 15.61 10.30
N ILE A 310 3.50 15.08 9.08
CA ILE A 310 4.21 15.61 7.91
C ILE A 310 3.74 17.04 7.61
N ALA A 311 2.43 17.30 7.63
CA ALA A 311 1.88 18.64 7.39
C ALA A 311 2.37 19.66 8.44
N MET A 312 2.45 19.27 9.72
CA MET A 312 3.06 20.10 10.77
C MET A 312 4.50 20.47 10.41
N THR A 313 5.28 19.51 9.93
CA THR A 313 6.69 19.73 9.57
C THR A 313 6.83 20.63 8.35
N LEU A 314 6.04 20.40 7.29
CA LEU A 314 6.12 21.14 6.03
C LEU A 314 5.67 22.60 6.13
N TYR A 315 4.71 22.90 7.00
CA TYR A 315 4.07 24.22 7.06
C TYR A 315 4.29 24.96 8.37
N GLY A 316 5.23 24.52 9.21
CA GLY A 316 5.60 25.25 10.44
C GLY A 316 4.60 25.10 11.59
N GLY A 317 3.91 23.96 11.67
CA GLY A 317 3.05 23.64 12.79
C GLY A 317 3.82 23.38 14.09
N ARG A 318 3.24 23.81 15.22
CA ARG A 318 3.89 23.75 16.53
C ARG A 318 3.71 22.43 17.27
N GLN A 319 2.65 21.70 16.94
CA GLN A 319 2.34 20.41 17.55
C GLN A 319 3.26 19.31 17.01
N LYS A 320 3.57 18.35 17.87
CA LYS A 320 4.50 17.24 17.62
C LYS A 320 3.86 15.95 18.11
N PHE A 321 4.16 14.83 17.46
CA PHE A 321 3.66 13.51 17.85
C PHE A 321 2.12 13.45 17.94
N LEU A 322 1.44 14.03 16.94
CA LEU A 322 -0.01 13.99 16.89
C LEU A 322 -0.53 12.55 16.82
N THR A 323 -1.52 12.24 17.65
CA THR A 323 -2.30 11.00 17.58
C THR A 323 -3.74 11.33 17.20
N HIS A 324 -4.46 10.35 16.64
CA HIS A 324 -5.88 10.57 16.32
C HIS A 324 -6.71 10.75 17.58
N GLU A 325 -6.29 10.09 18.66
CA GLU A 325 -6.88 10.11 19.99
C GLU A 325 -6.75 11.51 20.61
N TYR A 326 -5.55 12.12 20.55
CA TYR A 326 -5.34 13.50 20.99
C TYR A 326 -6.18 14.51 20.19
N VAL A 327 -6.19 14.39 18.86
CA VAL A 327 -6.99 15.28 18.02
C VAL A 327 -8.49 15.12 18.31
N ALA A 328 -8.96 13.89 18.53
CA ALA A 328 -10.35 13.60 18.88
C ALA A 328 -10.77 14.25 20.20
N GLU A 329 -9.94 14.12 21.24
CA GLU A 329 -10.15 14.74 22.54
C GLU A 329 -10.26 16.27 22.41
N MET A 330 -9.28 16.89 21.74
CA MET A 330 -9.20 18.34 21.59
C MET A 330 -10.25 18.94 20.65
N SER A 331 -10.83 18.13 19.74
CA SER A 331 -11.84 18.58 18.79
C SER A 331 -13.27 18.14 19.18
N HIS A 332 -13.42 17.42 20.29
CA HIS A 332 -14.68 16.79 20.71
C HIS A 332 -15.32 15.98 19.58
N MET A 333 -14.50 15.19 18.88
CA MET A 333 -14.90 14.29 17.79
C MET A 333 -14.64 12.85 18.20
N ASP A 334 -15.39 11.90 17.63
CA ASP A 334 -15.04 10.49 17.75
C ASP A 334 -13.73 10.20 16.98
N VAL A 335 -12.87 9.34 17.53
CA VAL A 335 -11.57 8.98 16.93
C VAL A 335 -11.74 8.44 15.50
N LYS A 336 -12.82 7.69 15.25
CA LYS A 336 -13.14 7.17 13.90
C LYS A 336 -13.47 8.29 12.94
N ASP A 337 -14.19 9.32 13.39
CA ASP A 337 -14.54 10.48 12.57
C ASP A 337 -13.31 11.33 12.27
N VAL A 338 -12.39 11.50 13.24
CA VAL A 338 -11.10 12.15 12.99
C VAL A 338 -10.28 11.39 11.94
N LYS A 339 -10.18 10.06 12.07
CA LYS A 339 -9.49 9.20 11.08
C LYS A 339 -10.09 9.40 9.69
N LEU A 340 -11.41 9.35 9.55
CA LEU A 340 -12.10 9.55 8.27
C LEU A 340 -11.91 10.97 7.71
N ALA A 341 -11.97 11.99 8.57
CA ALA A 341 -11.83 13.37 8.17
C ALA A 341 -10.39 13.66 7.68
N HIS A 342 -9.36 13.15 8.36
CA HIS A 342 -7.97 13.29 7.93
C HIS A 342 -7.67 12.69 6.55
N LEU A 343 -8.36 11.60 6.15
CA LEU A 343 -8.16 10.99 4.82
C LEU A 343 -8.44 11.96 3.67
N SER A 344 -9.26 12.99 3.89
CA SER A 344 -9.65 13.94 2.84
C SER A 344 -9.23 15.38 3.11
N PHE A 345 -9.05 15.78 4.37
CA PHE A 345 -8.79 17.15 4.80
C PHE A 345 -7.69 17.86 3.99
N PHE A 346 -6.50 17.27 3.90
CA PHE A 346 -5.36 17.88 3.20
C PHE A 346 -5.55 17.97 1.67
N ASN A 347 -6.51 17.23 1.11
CA ASN A 347 -6.85 17.24 -0.30
C ASN A 347 -8.13 18.06 -0.60
N MET A 348 -8.70 18.78 0.38
CA MET A 348 -9.87 19.63 0.16
C MET A 348 -9.51 20.97 -0.49
N LYS A 349 -10.49 21.57 -1.18
CA LYS A 349 -10.45 23.00 -1.53
C LYS A 349 -10.53 23.85 -0.25
N LEU A 350 -9.95 25.04 -0.28
CA LEU A 350 -9.89 25.95 0.87
C LEU A 350 -11.24 26.19 1.53
N GLU A 351 -12.27 26.51 0.72
CA GLU A 351 -13.60 26.81 1.26
C GLU A 351 -14.26 25.60 1.92
N HIS A 352 -14.01 24.39 1.41
CA HIS A 352 -14.52 23.17 2.04
C HIS A 352 -13.78 22.87 3.34
N MET A 353 -12.46 23.09 3.35
CA MET A 353 -11.62 22.85 4.52
C MET A 353 -12.07 23.71 5.70
N LYS A 354 -12.32 25.01 5.48
CA LYS A 354 -12.81 25.96 6.50
C LYS A 354 -14.11 25.54 7.19
N ASN A 355 -14.94 24.75 6.50
CA ASN A 355 -16.23 24.29 7.02
C ASN A 355 -16.11 22.99 7.84
N THR A 356 -14.90 22.47 8.08
CA THR A 356 -14.69 21.24 8.84
C THR A 356 -14.36 21.49 10.31
N ARG A 357 -14.72 20.54 11.19
CA ARG A 357 -14.33 20.60 12.61
C ARG A 357 -12.82 20.52 12.82
N LEU A 358 -12.11 19.75 11.98
CA LEU A 358 -10.65 19.68 12.01
C LEU A 358 -9.99 21.03 11.73
N TYR A 359 -10.58 21.85 10.86
CA TYR A 359 -10.06 23.18 10.60
C TYR A 359 -10.06 24.05 11.86
N ASN A 360 -11.15 24.03 12.61
CA ASN A 360 -11.25 24.79 13.87
C ASN A 360 -10.17 24.34 14.87
N HIS A 361 -9.94 23.03 14.99
CA HIS A 361 -8.87 22.48 15.84
C HIS A 361 -7.47 22.98 15.44
N TYR A 362 -7.13 22.90 14.15
CA TYR A 362 -5.82 23.36 13.68
C TYR A 362 -5.67 24.89 13.74
N ASN A 363 -6.76 25.63 13.59
CA ASN A 363 -6.75 27.10 13.64
C ASN A 363 -6.52 27.63 15.06
N THR A 364 -7.03 26.96 16.08
CA THR A 364 -6.83 27.37 17.48
C THR A 364 -5.43 27.04 18.00
N LEU A 365 -4.81 25.96 17.51
CA LEU A 365 -3.54 25.43 18.04
C LEU A 365 -2.31 25.77 17.18
N GLY A 366 -2.49 26.19 15.93
CA GLY A 366 -1.38 26.48 15.03
C GLY A 366 -1.80 27.08 13.69
N ALA A 367 -2.28 28.33 13.71
CA ALA A 367 -2.69 29.08 12.51
C ALA A 367 -1.58 29.20 11.44
N GLU A 368 -0.30 29.12 11.83
CA GLU A 368 0.86 29.15 10.92
C GLU A 368 0.83 28.01 9.90
N MET A 369 0.54 26.78 10.34
CA MET A 369 0.42 25.62 9.45
C MET A 369 -0.68 25.83 8.41
N LEU A 370 -1.84 26.30 8.85
CA LEU A 370 -2.96 26.56 7.95
C LEU A 370 -2.67 27.71 6.99
N TYR A 371 -1.99 28.76 7.44
CA TYR A 371 -1.57 29.88 6.60
C TYR A 371 -0.59 29.42 5.51
N GLY A 372 0.42 28.60 5.86
CA GLY A 372 1.34 28.02 4.89
C GLY A 372 0.62 27.15 3.87
N MET A 373 -0.30 26.29 4.32
CA MET A 373 -1.14 25.48 3.43
C MET A 373 -2.01 26.34 2.51
N TYR A 374 -2.52 27.47 3.00
CA TYR A 374 -3.34 28.39 2.22
C TYR A 374 -2.57 29.05 1.09
N HIS A 375 -1.39 29.57 1.41
CA HIS A 375 -0.51 30.16 0.41
C HIS A 375 -0.18 29.15 -0.68
N ASP A 376 0.25 27.94 -0.29
CA ASP A 376 0.64 26.89 -1.22
C ASP A 376 -0.52 26.44 -2.11
N LYS A 377 -1.72 26.23 -1.54
CA LYS A 377 -2.92 25.85 -2.31
C LYS A 377 -3.39 26.96 -3.26
N LYS A 378 -3.18 28.23 -2.92
CA LYS A 378 -3.55 29.36 -3.79
C LYS A 378 -2.63 29.45 -5.00
N GLU A 379 -1.34 29.19 -4.80
CA GLU A 379 -0.32 29.28 -5.84
C GLU A 379 -0.29 28.04 -6.76
N HIS A 380 -0.40 26.84 -6.18
CA HIS A 380 -0.18 25.57 -6.88
C HIS A 380 -1.44 24.70 -7.03
N GLY A 381 -2.59 25.22 -6.60
CA GLY A 381 -3.87 24.52 -6.62
C GLY A 381 -4.08 23.58 -5.42
N TYR A 382 -5.34 23.24 -5.15
CA TYR A 382 -5.74 22.64 -3.88
C TYR A 382 -5.15 21.24 -3.57
N LYS A 383 -4.63 20.51 -4.57
CA LYS A 383 -4.05 19.18 -4.39
C LYS A 383 -2.58 19.19 -3.95
N ILE A 384 -1.90 20.34 -3.98
CA ILE A 384 -0.45 20.44 -3.75
C ILE A 384 -0.02 19.87 -2.39
N THR A 385 -0.80 20.13 -1.33
CA THR A 385 -0.50 19.69 0.03
C THR A 385 -0.33 18.17 0.10
N SER A 386 -1.29 17.40 -0.42
CA SER A 386 -1.21 15.94 -0.42
C SER A 386 -0.05 15.43 -1.28
N LYS A 387 0.23 16.07 -2.43
CA LYS A 387 1.38 15.71 -3.28
C LYS A 387 2.70 15.81 -2.51
N ARG A 388 2.93 16.94 -1.83
CA ARG A 388 4.15 17.19 -1.03
C ARG A 388 4.25 16.21 0.13
N MET A 389 3.13 15.95 0.83
CA MET A 389 3.10 14.98 1.92
C MET A 389 3.44 13.56 1.46
N PHE A 390 2.89 13.11 0.33
CA PHE A 390 3.21 11.80 -0.23
C PHE A 390 4.67 11.70 -0.67
N ALA A 391 5.26 12.77 -1.19
CA ALA A 391 6.68 12.80 -1.52
C ALA A 391 7.57 12.62 -0.28
N VAL A 392 7.26 13.29 0.83
CA VAL A 392 7.97 13.11 2.11
C VAL A 392 7.77 11.70 2.66
N GLU A 393 6.55 11.16 2.62
CA GLU A 393 6.29 9.77 3.00
C GLU A 393 7.17 8.81 2.20
N VAL A 394 7.19 8.91 0.87
CA VAL A 394 7.97 8.02 0.02
C VAL A 394 9.47 8.14 0.29
N ALA A 395 9.97 9.36 0.56
CA ALA A 395 11.37 9.57 0.94
C ALA A 395 11.72 8.83 2.24
N ILE A 396 10.90 8.99 3.29
CA ILE A 396 11.06 8.29 4.57
C ILE A 396 11.05 6.78 4.36
N MET A 397 10.02 6.26 3.67
CA MET A 397 9.88 4.82 3.46
C MET A 397 11.02 4.24 2.62
N THR A 398 11.53 5.01 1.66
CA THR A 398 12.70 4.63 0.85
C THR A 398 13.94 4.45 1.72
N ASP A 399 14.22 5.38 2.63
CA ASP A 399 15.40 5.31 3.48
C ASP A 399 15.28 4.22 4.56
N VAL A 400 14.06 4.02 5.10
CA VAL A 400 13.75 2.87 5.97
C VAL A 400 14.06 1.56 5.25
N ILE A 401 13.54 1.36 4.05
CA ILE A 401 13.74 0.13 3.28
C ILE A 401 15.21 -0.06 2.91
N LYS A 402 15.93 0.99 2.49
CA LYS A 402 17.37 0.89 2.23
C LYS A 402 18.13 0.39 3.45
N HIS A 403 17.81 0.91 4.64
CA HIS A 403 18.47 0.48 5.87
C HIS A 403 18.14 -0.98 6.21
N LEU A 404 16.86 -1.37 6.16
CA LEU A 404 16.43 -2.75 6.42
C LEU A 404 17.09 -3.74 5.44
N ASN A 405 17.12 -3.42 4.15
CA ASN A 405 17.79 -4.24 3.15
C ASN A 405 19.29 -4.38 3.45
N SER A 406 19.96 -3.33 3.94
CA SER A 406 21.40 -3.38 4.28
C SER A 406 21.73 -4.35 5.42
N ILE A 407 20.74 -4.69 6.25
CA ILE A 407 20.85 -5.68 7.33
C ILE A 407 20.14 -7.00 7.00
N GLY A 408 19.74 -7.19 5.73
CA GLY A 408 19.13 -8.43 5.24
C GLY A 408 17.66 -8.63 5.61
N ILE A 409 16.96 -7.56 6.00
CA ILE A 409 15.52 -7.60 6.29
C ILE A 409 14.75 -7.02 5.10
N PHE A 410 13.90 -7.84 4.47
CA PHE A 410 13.05 -7.43 3.37
C PHE A 410 11.59 -7.41 3.82
N VAL A 411 10.83 -6.41 3.37
CA VAL A 411 9.50 -6.10 3.91
C VAL A 411 8.47 -5.86 2.82
N LEU A 412 7.22 -6.23 3.06
CA LEU A 412 6.15 -5.90 2.13
C LEU A 412 5.71 -4.45 2.35
N TYR A 413 5.83 -3.61 1.33
CA TYR A 413 5.50 -2.18 1.38
C TYR A 413 4.01 -1.90 1.12
N VAL A 414 3.38 -1.08 1.97
CA VAL A 414 2.00 -0.63 1.81
C VAL A 414 1.88 0.84 2.22
N TYR A 415 2.27 1.75 1.32
CA TYR A 415 2.27 3.20 1.56
C TYR A 415 3.01 3.60 2.84
N ASP A 416 2.31 4.03 3.88
CA ASP A 416 2.84 4.44 5.18
C ASP A 416 3.08 3.28 6.16
N ALA A 417 2.95 2.03 5.70
CA ALA A 417 3.14 0.83 6.50
C ALA A 417 4.08 -0.19 5.84
N LEU A 418 4.77 -0.97 6.69
CA LEU A 418 5.59 -2.12 6.32
C LEU A 418 5.05 -3.38 6.98
N LEU A 419 4.97 -4.48 6.24
CA LEU A 419 4.64 -5.80 6.77
C LEU A 419 5.92 -6.65 6.81
N CYS A 420 6.20 -7.26 7.96
CA CYS A 420 7.41 -8.04 8.21
C CYS A 420 7.09 -9.31 9.01
N GLU A 421 8.02 -10.26 9.09
CA GLU A 421 7.91 -11.36 10.04
C GLU A 421 7.96 -10.85 11.48
N GLU A 422 7.25 -11.51 12.42
CA GLU A 422 7.18 -11.06 13.82
C GLU A 422 8.56 -10.95 14.49
N LYS A 423 9.52 -11.79 14.08
CA LYS A 423 10.90 -11.77 14.59
C LYS A 423 11.64 -10.46 14.28
N ASP A 424 11.30 -9.80 13.17
CA ASP A 424 11.98 -8.61 12.66
C ASP A 424 11.27 -7.32 13.08
N LYS A 425 10.02 -7.42 13.55
CA LYS A 425 9.17 -6.30 13.96
C LYS A 425 9.86 -5.31 14.92
N PRO A 426 10.61 -5.73 15.97
CA PRO A 426 11.30 -4.76 16.83
C PRO A 426 12.31 -3.89 16.06
N VAL A 427 13.10 -4.51 15.18
CA VAL A 427 14.12 -3.82 14.36
C VAL A 427 13.47 -2.90 13.32
N VAL A 428 12.37 -3.34 12.73
CA VAL A 428 11.58 -2.53 11.79
C VAL A 428 11.01 -1.29 12.49
N ILE A 429 10.41 -1.46 13.68
CA ILE A 429 9.87 -0.34 14.48
C ILE A 429 10.96 0.66 14.85
N GLU A 430 12.10 0.17 15.35
CA GLU A 430 13.26 1.01 15.71
C GLU A 430 13.74 1.81 14.50
N THR A 431 13.94 1.14 13.36
CA THR A 431 14.41 1.76 12.11
C THR A 431 13.45 2.82 11.62
N MET A 432 12.15 2.52 11.58
CA MET A 432 11.10 3.46 11.20
C MET A 432 11.10 4.69 12.11
N ASN A 433 11.11 4.49 13.43
CA ASN A 433 11.11 5.58 14.41
C ASN A 433 12.36 6.47 14.33
N ARG A 434 13.54 5.87 14.10
CA ARG A 434 14.79 6.62 13.96
C ARG A 434 14.78 7.48 12.69
N ILE A 435 14.50 6.87 11.55
CA ILE A 435 14.61 7.55 10.24
C ILE A 435 13.55 8.63 10.09
N ILE A 436 12.33 8.44 10.58
CA ILE A 436 11.31 9.48 10.47
C ILE A 436 11.70 10.76 11.22
N LEU A 437 12.42 10.64 12.34
CA LEU A 437 12.96 11.77 13.09
C LEU A 437 14.13 12.45 12.38
N GLU A 438 14.97 11.70 11.66
CA GLU A 438 16.03 12.26 10.79
C GLU A 438 15.44 13.12 9.66
N HIS A 439 14.26 12.75 9.16
CA HIS A 439 13.47 13.56 8.21
C HIS A 439 12.73 14.73 8.88
N GLY A 440 12.91 14.93 10.19
CA GLY A 440 12.30 16.02 10.96
C GLY A 440 10.82 15.81 11.33
N VAL A 441 10.22 14.69 10.93
CA VAL A 441 8.81 14.39 11.15
C VAL A 441 8.62 13.72 12.50
N LYS A 442 7.86 14.37 13.38
CA LYS A 442 7.70 13.92 14.77
C LYS A 442 6.50 13.01 14.92
N THR A 443 6.71 11.72 14.71
CA THR A 443 5.75 10.66 14.99
C THR A 443 6.47 9.36 15.36
N THR A 444 5.72 8.32 15.70
CA THR A 444 6.21 6.98 16.01
C THR A 444 5.35 5.92 15.32
N VAL A 445 5.86 4.69 15.22
CA VAL A 445 5.08 3.52 14.81
C VAL A 445 4.07 3.15 15.89
N LYS A 446 2.88 2.68 15.48
CA LYS A 446 1.85 2.14 16.36
C LYS A 446 2.35 0.89 17.07
N VAL A 447 2.47 0.95 18.38
CA VAL A 447 2.68 -0.24 19.20
C VAL A 447 1.30 -0.81 19.53
N LYS A 448 0.92 -1.94 18.93
CA LYS A 448 -0.40 -2.56 19.11
C LYS A 448 -0.60 -3.21 20.49
N ASP A 449 0.44 -3.27 21.31
CA ASP A 449 0.46 -4.02 22.57
C ASP A 449 0.42 -3.09 23.79
N GLU A 450 -0.70 -2.40 23.99
CA GLU A 450 -1.14 -2.07 25.36
C GLU A 450 -1.91 -3.25 25.99
N THR A 451 -2.40 -4.20 25.20
CA THR A 451 -3.18 -5.33 25.73
C THR A 451 -2.39 -6.64 25.89
N SER A 452 -1.38 -6.96 25.07
CA SER A 452 -0.65 -8.24 25.26
C SER A 452 0.26 -8.22 26.49
N ALA A 453 0.94 -7.11 26.76
CA ALA A 453 1.77 -6.98 27.96
C ALA A 453 0.91 -6.92 29.24
N GLU A 454 -0.22 -6.22 29.22
CA GLU A 454 -1.17 -6.22 30.36
C GLU A 454 -1.83 -7.59 30.56
N ILE A 455 -2.17 -8.33 29.50
CA ILE A 455 -2.77 -9.68 29.58
C ILE A 455 -1.75 -10.72 30.03
N GLU A 456 -0.49 -10.66 29.57
CA GLU A 456 0.58 -11.53 30.09
C GLU A 456 0.91 -11.22 31.55
N VAL A 457 0.85 -9.94 31.95
CA VAL A 457 1.03 -9.51 33.35
C VAL A 457 -0.12 -9.97 34.24
N VAL A 458 -1.38 -9.82 33.81
CA VAL A 458 -2.57 -10.25 34.58
C VAL A 458 -2.65 -11.77 34.67
N SER A 459 -2.38 -12.50 33.57
CA SER A 459 -2.34 -13.96 33.56
C SER A 459 -1.24 -14.53 34.47
N ALA A 460 -0.06 -13.90 34.52
CA ALA A 460 1.01 -14.32 35.41
C ALA A 460 0.75 -14.03 36.91
N ILE A 461 -0.13 -13.05 37.20
CA ILE A 461 -0.57 -12.71 38.56
C ILE A 461 -1.66 -13.69 39.03
N GLU A 462 -2.64 -14.02 38.19
CA GLU A 462 -3.76 -14.91 38.53
C GLU A 462 -3.33 -16.38 38.74
N ASP A 463 -2.31 -16.85 38.01
CA ASP A 463 -1.75 -18.21 38.14
C ASP A 463 -0.97 -18.47 39.46
N ARG A 464 -0.62 -17.42 40.22
CA ARG A 464 0.05 -17.55 41.54
C ARG A 464 -0.89 -17.37 42.72
N VAL A 465 -1.99 -16.62 42.57
CA VAL A 465 -3.00 -16.45 43.64
C VAL A 465 -3.79 -17.75 43.87
N THR A 466 -3.92 -18.59 42.85
CA THR A 466 -4.59 -19.91 42.94
C THR A 466 -3.71 -21.05 43.46
N LYS A 467 -2.42 -20.80 43.76
CA LYS A 467 -1.48 -21.82 44.28
C LYS A 467 -0.99 -21.57 45.71
N ALA A 468 -1.47 -20.51 46.37
CA ALA A 468 -1.13 -20.19 47.74
C ALA A 468 -2.33 -20.44 48.67
N ASP A 469 -2.75 -21.70 48.78
CA ASP A 469 -3.52 -22.17 49.94
C ASP A 469 -2.53 -22.32 51.10
N ASN A 470 -2.45 -21.33 51.98
CA ASN A 470 -2.14 -21.48 53.40
C ASN A 470 -2.36 -20.14 54.13
N GLU A 471 -3.12 -20.20 55.21
CA GLU A 471 -3.96 -19.13 55.75
C GLU A 471 -3.31 -18.25 56.83
N GLU A 472 -1.97 -18.18 56.92
CA GLU A 472 -1.29 -17.37 57.95
C GLU A 472 -0.17 -16.50 57.37
N THR A 473 -0.51 -15.43 56.64
CA THR A 473 0.28 -14.16 56.53
C THR A 473 -0.38 -13.12 55.61
N ILE A 474 -1.71 -12.96 55.65
CA ILE A 474 -2.41 -12.02 54.75
C ILE A 474 -2.22 -10.55 55.18
N THR A 475 -1.84 -10.28 56.42
CA THR A 475 -1.74 -8.89 56.93
C THR A 475 -0.36 -8.25 56.73
N ASP A 476 0.72 -9.02 56.55
CA ASP A 476 2.08 -8.47 56.39
C ASP A 476 2.56 -8.34 54.93
N ILE A 477 1.84 -8.91 53.96
CA ILE A 477 2.21 -8.90 52.54
C ILE A 477 1.79 -7.60 51.82
N ILE A 478 0.95 -6.77 52.44
CA ILE A 478 0.38 -5.58 51.78
C ILE A 478 1.35 -4.40 51.72
N TYR A 479 2.49 -4.39 52.43
CA TYR A 479 3.30 -3.17 52.54
C TYR A 479 4.67 -3.11 51.84
N LEU A 480 5.23 -4.17 51.24
CA LEU A 480 6.52 -4.05 50.52
C LEU A 480 6.58 -4.97 49.29
N LYS A 481 6.03 -4.51 48.15
CA LYS A 481 6.27 -5.12 46.84
C LYS A 481 7.64 -4.65 46.33
N ARG A 482 8.67 -5.45 46.59
CA ARG A 482 10.06 -5.23 46.14
C ARG A 482 10.38 -6.16 44.96
N LEU A 483 10.96 -5.64 43.88
CA LEU A 483 11.42 -6.43 42.73
C LEU A 483 12.95 -6.35 42.63
N THR A 484 13.62 -7.49 42.77
CA THR A 484 15.07 -7.56 42.60
C THR A 484 15.43 -7.51 41.11
N ILE A 485 16.63 -7.01 40.79
CA ILE A 485 17.10 -6.90 39.40
C ILE A 485 17.26 -8.28 38.74
N GLU A 486 17.72 -9.30 39.47
CA GLU A 486 17.76 -10.66 38.94
C GLU A 486 16.37 -11.18 38.55
N GLU A 487 15.36 -10.88 39.36
CA GLU A 487 13.97 -11.24 39.09
C GLU A 487 13.45 -10.48 37.85
N TYR A 488 13.84 -9.22 37.66
CA TYR A 488 13.56 -8.43 36.47
C TYR A 488 14.19 -9.05 35.19
N PHE A 489 15.49 -9.33 35.20
CA PHE A 489 16.19 -9.92 34.04
C PHE A 489 15.63 -11.30 33.68
N LYS A 490 15.34 -12.12 34.70
CA LYS A 490 14.75 -13.45 34.54
C LYS A 490 13.32 -13.39 33.99
N ARG A 491 12.48 -12.47 34.49
CA ARG A 491 11.08 -12.34 34.06
C ARG A 491 10.95 -11.82 32.63
N PHE A 492 11.80 -10.90 32.20
CA PHE A 492 11.76 -10.33 30.84
C PHE A 492 12.66 -11.07 29.84
N ARG A 493 13.27 -12.20 30.25
CA ARG A 493 14.20 -13.01 29.43
C ARG A 493 15.31 -12.18 28.79
N ILE A 494 15.73 -11.12 29.48
CA ILE A 494 16.83 -10.25 29.06
C ILE A 494 18.11 -11.05 29.27
N LYS A 495 18.85 -11.33 28.19
CA LYS A 495 20.16 -11.97 28.31
C LYS A 495 21.17 -10.96 28.87
N TYR A 496 22.05 -11.41 29.74
CA TYR A 496 23.17 -10.58 30.17
C TYR A 496 24.02 -10.17 28.95
N GLY A 497 24.23 -8.86 28.79
CA GLY A 497 24.88 -8.27 27.61
C GLY A 497 23.91 -7.83 26.48
N SER A 498 22.60 -7.95 26.66
CA SER A 498 21.61 -7.40 25.72
C SER A 498 21.60 -5.88 25.70
N HIS A 499 21.42 -5.31 24.50
CA HIS A 499 21.25 -3.87 24.30
C HIS A 499 19.86 -3.40 24.76
N ILE A 500 19.80 -2.38 25.63
CA ILE A 500 18.55 -1.75 26.10
C ILE A 500 18.71 -0.25 25.94
N THR A 501 17.77 0.40 25.25
CA THR A 501 17.80 1.86 25.10
C THR A 501 17.32 2.55 26.37
N GLU A 502 17.79 3.77 26.63
CA GLU A 502 17.35 4.62 27.75
C GLU A 502 15.82 4.82 27.74
N SER A 503 15.23 4.96 26.54
CA SER A 503 13.77 5.05 26.36
C SER A 503 13.03 3.77 26.76
N SER A 504 13.63 2.59 26.54
CA SER A 504 13.06 1.31 26.95
C SER A 504 13.13 1.12 28.47
N LEU A 505 14.20 1.62 29.10
CA LEU A 505 14.36 1.63 30.56
C LEU A 505 13.31 2.52 31.23
N ASP A 506 13.08 3.74 30.72
CA ASP A 506 12.05 4.65 31.24
C ASP A 506 10.64 4.06 31.14
N ILE A 507 10.34 3.37 30.04
CA ILE A 507 9.06 2.69 29.85
C ILE A 507 8.91 1.54 30.85
N HIS A 508 9.93 0.71 31.02
CA HIS A 508 9.91 -0.38 32.02
C HIS A 508 9.77 0.16 33.44
N TYR A 509 10.48 1.22 33.79
CA TYR A 509 10.40 1.87 35.10
C TYR A 509 9.00 2.44 35.37
N LYS A 510 8.40 3.10 34.37
CA LYS A 510 7.04 3.68 34.47
C LYS A 510 5.94 2.62 34.63
N VAL A 511 6.14 1.41 34.11
CA VAL A 511 5.19 0.30 34.29
C VAL A 511 5.41 -0.39 35.63
N LEU A 512 6.67 -0.66 36.01
CA LEU A 512 7.00 -1.35 37.25
C LEU A 512 6.67 -0.52 38.50
N SER A 513 6.85 0.79 38.45
CA SER A 513 6.49 1.73 39.53
C SER A 513 4.99 1.79 39.84
N LYS A 514 4.13 1.29 38.95
CA LYS A 514 2.69 1.14 39.23
C LYS A 514 2.38 -0.08 40.10
N HIS A 515 3.30 -1.04 40.18
CA HIS A 515 3.07 -2.35 40.82
C HIS A 515 4.07 -2.68 41.94
N TYR A 516 5.21 -1.99 42.00
CA TYR A 516 6.29 -2.19 42.96
C TYR A 516 6.74 -0.85 43.53
N THR A 517 6.95 -0.80 44.84
CA THR A 517 7.29 0.45 45.56
C THR A 517 8.80 0.72 45.58
N PHE A 518 9.62 -0.31 45.38
CA PHE A 518 11.09 -0.24 45.35
C PHE A 518 11.65 -1.21 44.30
N VAL A 519 12.58 -0.71 43.48
CA VAL A 519 13.49 -1.50 42.65
C VAL A 519 14.87 -1.37 43.28
N ASP A 520 15.53 -2.48 43.59
CA ASP A 520 16.86 -2.44 44.22
C ASP A 520 17.89 -1.76 43.29
N GLU A 521 18.87 -1.06 43.89
CA GLU A 521 20.01 -0.51 43.15
C GLU A 521 20.82 -1.63 42.49
N ILE A 522 21.35 -1.34 41.30
CA ILE A 522 22.24 -2.26 40.58
C ILE A 522 23.51 -2.46 41.42
N PRO A 523 23.91 -3.70 41.76
CA PRO A 523 25.17 -3.96 42.45
C PRO A 523 26.35 -3.37 41.69
N ASP A 524 27.30 -2.75 42.38
CA ASP A 524 28.41 -2.00 41.75
C ASP A 524 29.27 -2.87 40.81
N GLU A 525 29.37 -4.17 41.10
CA GLU A 525 30.02 -5.19 40.26
C GLU A 525 29.34 -5.41 38.89
N HIS A 526 28.09 -4.99 38.73
CA HIS A 526 27.33 -5.10 37.49
C HIS A 526 27.24 -3.76 36.74
N LYS A 527 27.45 -2.63 37.41
CA LYS A 527 27.50 -1.31 36.78
C LYS A 527 28.60 -1.23 35.72
N SER A 528 29.75 -1.86 35.94
CA SER A 528 30.89 -1.84 35.00
C SER A 528 30.63 -2.49 33.63
N GLY A 529 29.59 -3.31 33.48
CA GLY A 529 29.24 -4.01 32.24
C GLY A 529 28.16 -3.34 31.38
N CYS A 530 27.48 -2.32 31.90
CA CYS A 530 26.39 -1.62 31.21
C CYS A 530 26.94 -0.41 30.45
N VAL A 531 27.00 -0.51 29.12
CA VAL A 531 27.61 0.50 28.25
C VAL A 531 26.59 0.98 27.22
N VAL A 532 26.45 2.30 27.07
CA VAL A 532 25.71 2.97 25.99
C VAL A 532 26.73 3.60 25.05
N GLU A 533 26.56 3.40 23.74
CA GLU A 533 27.25 4.19 22.73
C GLU A 533 26.50 5.50 22.55
N THR A 534 27.16 6.60 22.87
CA THR A 534 26.62 7.95 22.65
C THR A 534 27.43 8.65 21.56
N ASN A 535 26.74 9.46 20.77
CA ASN A 535 27.38 10.40 19.84
C ASN A 535 27.51 11.73 20.56
N ILE A 536 28.70 12.03 21.06
CA ILE A 536 29.07 13.35 21.58
C ILE A 536 30.04 13.94 20.56
N ASP A 537 29.66 15.05 19.94
CA ASP A 537 30.48 15.81 18.99
C ASP A 537 30.98 15.04 17.75
N GLY A 538 30.21 14.07 17.26
CA GLY A 538 30.49 13.39 15.98
C GLY A 538 31.47 12.22 16.07
N VAL A 539 31.81 11.75 17.28
CA VAL A 539 32.64 10.55 17.49
C VAL A 539 31.90 9.56 18.39
N PHE A 540 31.84 8.28 17.99
CA PHE A 540 31.22 7.24 18.78
C PHE A 540 32.09 6.85 19.97
N GLY A 541 31.59 7.09 21.18
CA GLY A 541 32.22 6.71 22.44
C GLY A 541 31.34 5.75 23.25
N LYS A 542 31.97 4.73 23.83
CA LYS A 542 31.34 3.81 24.81
C LYS A 542 31.35 4.46 26.19
N ILE A 543 30.18 4.81 26.71
CA ILE A 543 30.01 5.39 28.05
C ILE A 543 29.29 4.40 28.94
N ASN A 544 29.77 4.24 30.18
CA ASN A 544 29.10 3.40 31.16
C ASN A 544 27.82 4.11 31.63
N ILE A 545 26.67 3.43 31.59
CA ILE A 545 25.34 4.00 31.90
C ILE A 545 25.27 4.57 33.31
N PHE A 546 26.11 4.08 34.22
CA PHE A 546 26.07 4.40 35.64
C PHE A 546 27.29 5.19 36.13
N LYS A 547 28.01 5.86 35.22
CA LYS A 547 29.10 6.78 35.56
C LYS A 547 28.67 8.24 35.53
#